data_AF-A0A1H6V9W4-F1
#
_entry.id   AF-A0A1H6V9W4-F1
#
_cell.length_a   1.000
_cell.length_b   1.000
_cell.length_c   1.000
_cell.angle_alpha   90.00
_cell.angle_beta   90.00
_cell.angle_gamma   90.00
#
_symmetry.space_group_name_H-M   'P 1'
#
loop_
_entity.id
_entity.type
_entity.pdbx_description
1 polymer ?
#
loop_
_entity_poly.entity_id
_entity_poly.type
_entity_poly.pdbx_seq_one_letter_code
_entity_poly.pdbx_strand_id
1 'polypeptide(L)'
;MISRLSIFVVALALVTPACFAQQQTRPQPSLSAVQRQQQQNRQVADYAKTSQLGNEQALRNGMTNQTKLRDKLAEAWRGMGLSPQAAKTVADAYDADLASQMHHTSIRGRSDQEVAAMLQSALAAKHYLVADQLLIDYQRAKLNLAEMGKSDAATH
;
A
#
# COMPACT_ATOMS: atom_id res chain seq x y z
N MET A 1 -60.80 50.29 -20.71
CA MET A 1 -62.06 50.30 -19.96
C MET A 1 -61.75 50.38 -18.46
N ILE A 2 -62.06 51.53 -17.85
CA ILE A 2 -62.57 51.75 -16.47
C ILE A 2 -61.90 50.89 -15.38
N SER A 3 -60.82 51.32 -14.72
CA SER A 3 -60.76 52.27 -13.58
C SER A 3 -61.73 51.98 -12.43
N ARG A 4 -61.23 51.44 -11.30
CA ARG A 4 -61.66 51.80 -9.93
C ARG A 4 -60.52 51.65 -8.93
N LEU A 5 -60.06 52.82 -8.50
CA LEU A 5 -59.26 53.11 -7.31
C LEU A 5 -60.18 53.14 -6.08
N SER A 6 -59.78 52.60 -4.92
CA SER A 6 -60.20 52.98 -3.55
C SER A 6 -59.40 52.11 -2.56
N ILE A 7 -58.25 52.59 -2.04
CA ILE A 7 -58.06 53.41 -0.83
C ILE A 7 -58.36 52.66 0.49
N PHE A 8 -57.25 52.32 1.17
CA PHE A 8 -56.95 52.35 2.61
C PHE A 8 -58.02 52.01 3.65
N VAL A 9 -57.70 51.01 4.50
CA VAL A 9 -57.82 51.13 5.96
C VAL A 9 -56.57 50.56 6.62
N VAL A 10 -55.86 51.43 7.35
CA VAL A 10 -54.83 51.11 8.32
C VAL A 10 -55.50 50.50 9.55
N ALA A 11 -55.03 49.34 10.01
CA ALA A 11 -55.21 48.93 11.40
C ALA A 11 -53.91 48.27 11.89
N LEU A 12 -53.12 49.10 12.57
CA LEU A 12 -51.99 48.70 13.39
C LEU A 12 -52.52 47.88 14.57
N ALA A 13 -52.28 46.57 14.59
CA ALA A 13 -52.45 45.75 15.79
C ALA A 13 -51.08 45.49 16.41
N LEU A 14 -50.63 46.43 17.25
CA LEU A 14 -49.57 46.22 18.21
C LEU A 14 -50.13 45.40 19.37
N VAL A 15 -49.94 44.07 19.38
CA VAL A 15 -50.11 43.29 20.61
C VAL A 15 -49.04 42.20 20.70
N THR A 16 -48.02 42.53 21.49
CA THR A 16 -47.06 41.67 22.20
C THR A 16 -46.19 40.69 21.38
N PRO A 17 -44.85 40.88 21.35
CA PRO A 17 -44.01 39.70 21.47
C PRO A 17 -44.31 39.14 22.86
N ALA A 18 -45.04 38.03 22.93
CA ALA A 18 -44.92 37.16 24.08
C ALA A 18 -43.42 36.88 24.18
N CYS A 19 -42.79 37.51 25.18
CA CYS A 19 -41.43 37.27 25.56
C CYS A 19 -41.39 35.81 25.99
N PHE A 20 -41.21 34.90 25.02
CA PHE A 20 -40.48 33.69 25.27
C PHE A 20 -39.07 34.16 25.59
N ALA A 21 -38.87 34.55 26.85
CA ALA A 21 -37.63 34.25 27.52
C ALA A 21 -37.53 32.71 27.56
N GLN A 22 -37.33 32.08 26.39
CA GLN A 22 -36.48 30.92 26.33
C GLN A 22 -35.15 31.44 26.83
N GLN A 23 -34.95 31.29 28.15
CA GLN A 23 -33.62 31.21 28.71
C GLN A 23 -32.89 30.21 27.82
N GLN A 24 -32.16 30.74 26.84
CA GLN A 24 -31.11 30.03 26.17
C GLN A 24 -30.06 29.87 27.26
N THR A 25 -30.29 28.91 28.15
CA THR A 25 -29.24 28.18 28.81
C THR A 25 -28.37 27.73 27.65
N ARG A 26 -27.35 28.53 27.32
CA ARG A 26 -26.15 28.02 26.68
C ARG A 26 -25.91 26.71 27.40
N PRO A 27 -25.95 25.55 26.73
CA PRO A 27 -25.60 24.31 27.37
C PRO A 27 -24.16 24.53 27.80
N GLN A 28 -23.94 24.87 29.07
CA GLN A 28 -22.61 24.83 29.63
C GLN A 28 -22.28 23.36 29.56
N PRO A 29 -21.32 22.95 28.73
CA PRO A 29 -20.98 21.55 28.62
C PRO A 29 -20.62 21.12 30.04
N SER A 30 -21.34 20.12 30.56
CA SER A 30 -21.06 19.63 31.90
C SER A 30 -19.58 19.25 31.96
N LEU A 31 -18.92 19.43 33.11
CA LEU A 31 -17.52 19.02 33.28
C LEU A 31 -17.29 17.57 32.81
N SER A 32 -18.31 16.71 32.98
CA SER A 32 -18.36 15.34 32.48
C SER A 32 -18.47 15.20 30.95
N ALA A 33 -19.11 16.14 30.25
CA ALA A 33 -19.14 16.19 28.79
C ALA A 33 -17.80 16.66 28.22
N VAL A 34 -17.20 17.69 28.82
CA VAL A 34 -15.85 18.16 28.44
C VAL A 34 -14.79 17.07 28.68
N GLN A 35 -14.85 16.38 29.82
CA GLN A 35 -13.94 15.26 30.11
C GLN A 35 -14.11 14.10 29.13
N ARG A 36 -15.35 13.70 28.82
CA ARG A 36 -15.61 12.65 27.81
C ARG A 36 -15.07 13.02 26.44
N GLN A 37 -15.26 14.27 26.02
CA GLN A 37 -14.78 14.74 24.73
C GLN A 37 -13.24 14.83 24.68
N GLN A 38 -12.59 15.24 25.77
CA GLN A 38 -11.12 15.20 25.85
C GLN A 38 -10.56 13.77 25.82
N GLN A 39 -11.21 12.82 26.50
CA GLN A 39 -10.83 11.42 26.44
C GLN A 39 -10.97 10.85 25.03
N GLN A 40 -12.06 11.16 24.33
CA GLN A 40 -12.25 10.76 22.93
C GLN A 40 -11.18 11.37 22.03
N ASN A 41 -10.89 12.66 22.17
CA ASN A 41 -9.84 13.32 21.37
C ASN A 41 -8.45 12.73 21.62
N ARG A 42 -8.14 12.35 22.87
CA ARG A 42 -6.88 11.63 23.19
C ARG A 42 -6.84 10.27 22.52
N GLN A 43 -7.92 9.49 22.61
CA GLN A 43 -8.00 8.18 21.96
C GLN A 43 -7.82 8.27 20.43
N VAL A 44 -8.41 9.28 19.78
CA VAL A 44 -8.26 9.51 18.34
C VAL A 44 -6.82 9.92 18.00
N ALA A 45 -6.20 10.80 18.79
CA ALA A 45 -4.81 11.21 18.60
C ALA A 45 -3.82 10.05 18.81
N ASP A 46 -4.07 9.21 19.82
CA ASP A 46 -3.27 8.03 20.11
C ASP A 46 -3.39 7.00 18.98
N TYR A 47 -4.60 6.77 18.46
CA TYR A 47 -4.83 5.89 17.31
C TYR A 47 -4.14 6.40 16.03
N ALA A 48 -4.22 7.71 15.76
CA ALA A 48 -3.54 8.30 14.60
C ALA A 48 -2.01 8.13 14.71
N LYS A 49 -1.45 8.33 15.91
CA LYS A 49 -0.01 8.18 16.15
C LYS A 49 0.46 6.73 16.03
N THR A 50 -0.29 5.76 16.55
CA THR A 50 0.06 4.34 16.41
C THR A 50 -0.04 3.86 14.98
N SER A 51 -1.04 4.33 14.22
CA SER A 51 -1.17 4.06 12.78
C SER A 51 0.01 4.63 11.98
N GLN A 52 0.44 5.87 12.26
CA GLN A 52 1.62 6.47 11.63
C GLN A 52 2.90 5.69 11.91
N LEU A 53 3.15 5.34 13.18
CA LEU A 53 4.33 4.56 13.56
C LEU A 53 4.33 3.16 12.93
N GLY A 54 3.16 2.50 12.89
CA GLY A 54 3.01 1.21 12.23
C GLY A 54 3.28 1.29 10.71
N ASN A 55 2.83 2.36 10.06
CA ASN A 55 3.08 2.58 8.64
C ASN A 55 4.57 2.87 8.34
N GLU A 56 5.22 3.69 9.16
CA GLU A 56 6.67 3.94 9.03
C GLU A 56 7.49 2.66 9.23
N GLN A 57 7.11 1.83 10.21
CA GLN A 57 7.76 0.54 10.45
C GLN A 57 7.54 -0.42 9.26
N ALA A 58 6.32 -0.51 8.73
CA ALA A 58 6.01 -1.31 7.56
C ALA A 58 6.83 -0.86 6.33
N LEU A 59 6.94 0.45 6.11
CA LEU A 59 7.75 1.01 5.03
C LEU A 59 9.24 0.67 5.20
N ARG A 60 9.79 0.85 6.42
CA ARG A 60 11.20 0.49 6.71
C ARG A 60 11.46 -1.00 6.52
N ASN A 61 10.52 -1.86 6.93
CA ASN A 61 10.62 -3.30 6.75
C ASN A 61 10.55 -3.67 5.25
N GLY A 62 9.66 -3.03 4.49
CA GLY A 62 9.56 -3.16 3.04
C GLY A 62 10.88 -2.81 2.34
N MET A 63 11.45 -1.65 2.66
CA MET A 63 12.75 -1.21 2.11
C MET A 63 13.89 -2.14 2.51
N THR A 64 13.95 -2.56 3.77
CA THR A 64 14.99 -3.49 4.25
C THR A 64 14.91 -4.83 3.54
N ASN A 65 13.70 -5.35 3.33
CA ASN A 65 13.50 -6.62 2.63
C ASN A 65 13.84 -6.49 1.14
N GLN A 66 13.52 -5.37 0.51
CA GLN A 66 13.89 -5.09 -0.88
C GLN A 66 15.40 -5.02 -1.05
N THR A 67 16.12 -4.30 -0.17
CA THR A 67 17.59 -4.24 -0.21
C THR A 67 18.21 -5.64 -0.08
N LYS A 68 17.76 -6.43 0.90
CA LYS A 68 18.24 -7.81 1.07
C LYS A 68 17.97 -8.69 -0.15
N LEU A 69 16.82 -8.51 -0.79
CA LEU A 69 16.49 -9.25 -2.01
C LEU A 69 17.42 -8.87 -3.16
N ARG A 70 17.70 -7.58 -3.36
CA ARG A 70 18.65 -7.10 -4.36
C ARG A 70 20.07 -7.62 -4.09
N ASP A 71 20.51 -7.66 -2.83
CA ASP A 71 21.80 -8.24 -2.47
C ASP A 71 21.87 -9.73 -2.85
N LYS A 72 20.80 -10.49 -2.60
CA LYS A 72 20.73 -11.91 -2.97
C LYS A 72 20.65 -12.14 -4.48
N LEU A 73 19.97 -11.27 -5.21
CA LEU A 73 19.97 -11.29 -6.67
C LEU A 73 21.38 -11.02 -7.21
N ALA A 74 22.07 -10.01 -6.69
CA ALA A 74 23.44 -9.70 -7.09
C ALA A 74 24.40 -10.87 -6.81
N GLU A 75 24.25 -11.55 -5.66
CA GLU A 75 25.01 -12.76 -5.33
C GLU A 75 24.72 -13.90 -6.34
N ALA A 76 23.45 -14.13 -6.67
CA ALA A 76 23.06 -15.14 -7.64
C ALA A 76 23.58 -14.84 -9.06
N TRP A 77 23.51 -13.60 -9.51
CA TRP A 77 24.06 -13.16 -10.79
C TRP A 77 25.57 -13.34 -10.87
N ARG A 78 26.30 -13.03 -9.80
CA ARG A 78 27.74 -13.31 -9.71
C ARG A 78 28.03 -14.81 -9.79
N GLY A 79 27.22 -15.64 -9.13
CA GLY A 79 27.33 -17.10 -9.20
C GLY A 79 27.13 -17.66 -10.62
N MET A 80 26.37 -16.94 -11.47
CA MET A 80 26.18 -17.27 -12.88
C MET A 80 27.22 -16.65 -13.83
N GLY A 81 28.23 -15.95 -13.29
CA GLY A 81 29.36 -15.42 -14.05
C GLY A 81 29.28 -13.94 -14.42
N LEU A 82 28.31 -13.18 -13.93
CA LEU A 82 28.33 -11.73 -14.10
C LEU A 82 29.42 -11.10 -13.22
N SER A 83 30.05 -10.05 -13.73
CA SER A 83 30.98 -9.24 -12.92
C SER A 83 30.23 -8.60 -11.73
N PRO A 84 30.90 -8.29 -10.61
CA PRO A 84 30.25 -7.68 -9.45
C PRO A 84 29.45 -6.43 -9.79
N GLN A 85 29.98 -5.57 -10.67
CA GLN A 85 29.32 -4.35 -11.10
C GLN A 85 28.09 -4.62 -11.97
N ALA A 86 28.19 -5.57 -12.91
CA ALA A 86 27.06 -5.95 -13.76
C ALA A 86 25.94 -6.61 -12.94
N ALA A 87 26.29 -7.53 -12.05
CA ALA A 87 25.35 -8.19 -11.16
C ALA A 87 24.59 -7.20 -10.26
N LYS A 88 25.29 -6.21 -9.69
CA LYS A 88 24.66 -5.12 -8.95
C LYS A 88 23.71 -4.30 -9.83
N THR A 89 24.12 -3.98 -11.06
CA THR A 89 23.31 -3.19 -12.00
C THR A 89 22.01 -3.89 -12.37
N VAL A 90 22.07 -5.21 -12.60
CA VAL A 90 20.88 -6.01 -12.88
C VAL A 90 19.98 -6.03 -11.64
N ALA A 91 20.52 -6.44 -10.49
CA ALA A 91 19.75 -6.55 -9.24
C ALA A 91 19.13 -5.22 -8.76
N ASP A 92 19.82 -4.09 -8.94
CA ASP A 92 19.31 -2.77 -8.57
C ASP A 92 18.08 -2.36 -9.40
N ALA A 93 17.92 -2.93 -10.60
CA ALA A 93 16.74 -2.71 -11.44
C ALA A 93 15.49 -3.46 -10.93
N TYR A 94 15.65 -4.37 -9.96
CA TYR A 94 14.52 -5.10 -9.40
C TYR A 94 13.62 -4.20 -8.56
N ASP A 95 12.34 -4.19 -8.91
CA ASP A 95 11.27 -3.49 -8.21
C ASP A 95 10.12 -4.47 -7.98
N ALA A 96 9.75 -4.65 -6.71
CA ALA A 96 8.75 -5.65 -6.32
C ALA A 96 7.33 -5.27 -6.79
N ASP A 97 7.00 -3.98 -6.81
CA ASP A 97 5.68 -3.50 -7.21
C ASP A 97 5.51 -3.66 -8.72
N LEU A 98 6.53 -3.30 -9.49
CA LEU A 98 6.53 -3.52 -10.94
C LEU A 98 6.55 -5.00 -11.30
N ALA A 99 7.37 -5.82 -10.63
CA ALA A 99 7.43 -7.27 -10.86
C ALA A 99 6.08 -7.96 -10.60
N SER A 100 5.29 -7.46 -9.63
CA SER A 100 3.95 -7.98 -9.35
C SER A 100 2.93 -7.70 -10.46
N GLN A 101 3.14 -6.65 -11.23
CA GLN A 101 2.26 -6.20 -12.32
C GLN A 101 2.66 -6.76 -13.68
N MET A 102 3.85 -7.37 -13.78
CA MET A 102 4.38 -7.90 -15.02
C MET A 102 3.75 -9.24 -15.41
N HIS A 103 3.64 -9.47 -16.72
CA HIS A 103 3.31 -10.80 -17.23
C HIS A 103 4.46 -11.78 -16.97
N HIS A 104 4.18 -12.81 -16.17
CA HIS A 104 5.14 -13.86 -15.86
C HIS A 104 5.24 -14.85 -17.01
N THR A 105 6.46 -15.02 -17.55
CA THR A 105 6.70 -16.07 -18.52
C THR A 105 6.85 -17.39 -17.78
N SER A 106 5.97 -18.35 -18.05
CA SER A 106 6.03 -19.65 -17.38
C SER A 106 7.31 -20.40 -17.74
N ILE A 107 8.03 -20.84 -16.71
CA ILE A 107 9.19 -21.72 -16.80
C ILE A 107 8.85 -23.19 -16.55
N ARG A 108 7.58 -23.52 -16.25
CA ARG A 108 7.16 -24.89 -15.97
C ARG A 108 7.37 -25.77 -17.22
N GLY A 109 8.07 -26.88 -17.05
CA GLY A 109 8.37 -27.81 -18.13
C GLY A 109 9.50 -27.36 -19.07
N ARG A 110 10.15 -26.22 -18.79
CA ARG A 110 11.37 -25.82 -19.49
C ARG A 110 12.59 -26.46 -18.85
N SER A 111 13.56 -26.81 -19.68
CA SER A 111 14.89 -27.28 -19.24
C SER A 111 15.74 -26.12 -18.71
N ASP A 112 16.75 -26.45 -17.90
CA ASP A 112 17.71 -25.46 -17.38
C ASP A 112 18.41 -24.68 -18.50
N GLN A 113 18.67 -25.32 -19.66
CA GLN A 113 19.27 -24.69 -20.83
C GLN A 113 18.34 -23.64 -21.47
N GLU A 114 17.05 -23.96 -21.58
CA GLU A 114 16.06 -23.01 -22.10
C GLU A 114 15.87 -21.81 -21.18
N VAL A 115 15.85 -22.05 -19.86
CA VAL A 115 15.79 -20.97 -18.87
C VAL A 115 17.04 -20.10 -18.92
N ALA A 116 18.23 -20.71 -19.07
CA ALA A 116 19.47 -19.97 -19.26
C ALA A 116 19.45 -19.11 -20.52
N ALA A 117 18.95 -19.63 -21.64
CA ALA A 117 18.80 -18.87 -22.88
C ALA A 117 17.84 -17.68 -22.72
N MET A 118 16.74 -17.86 -21.99
CA MET A 118 15.81 -16.77 -21.67
C MET A 118 16.46 -15.69 -20.79
N LEU A 119 17.23 -16.08 -19.77
CA LEU A 119 17.98 -15.15 -18.92
C LEU A 119 18.99 -14.36 -19.74
N GLN A 120 19.77 -15.04 -20.60
CA GLN A 120 20.73 -14.40 -21.50
C GLN A 120 20.06 -13.44 -22.47
N SER A 121 18.92 -13.82 -23.05
CA SER A 121 18.14 -12.97 -23.95
C SER A 121 17.65 -11.70 -23.23
N ALA A 122 17.12 -11.84 -22.01
CA ALA A 122 16.66 -10.71 -21.21
C ALA A 122 17.81 -9.77 -20.82
N LEU A 123 18.97 -10.31 -20.45
CA LEU A 123 20.18 -9.53 -20.16
C LEU A 123 20.68 -8.78 -21.39
N ALA A 124 20.73 -9.44 -22.56
CA ALA A 124 21.16 -8.82 -23.82
C ALA A 124 20.22 -7.67 -24.24
N ALA A 125 18.91 -7.84 -24.00
CA ALA A 125 17.89 -6.81 -24.23
C ALA A 125 17.85 -5.73 -23.13
N LYS A 126 18.68 -5.84 -22.08
CA LYS A 126 18.67 -4.98 -20.89
C LYS A 126 17.33 -4.95 -20.15
N HIS A 127 16.54 -6.00 -20.30
CA HIS A 127 15.29 -6.20 -19.56
C HIS A 127 15.59 -6.79 -18.18
N TYR A 128 16.31 -6.03 -17.35
CA TYR A 128 16.86 -6.51 -16.08
C TYR A 128 15.78 -6.96 -15.09
N LEU A 129 14.66 -6.23 -15.00
CA LEU A 129 13.53 -6.61 -14.17
C LEU A 129 12.93 -7.97 -14.58
N VAL A 130 12.85 -8.25 -15.89
CA VAL A 130 12.41 -9.56 -16.42
C VAL A 130 13.43 -10.64 -16.06
N ALA A 131 14.72 -10.35 -16.21
CA ALA A 131 15.80 -11.28 -15.89
C ALA A 131 15.78 -11.66 -14.40
N ASP A 132 15.64 -10.69 -13.50
CA ASP A 132 15.56 -10.92 -12.06
C ASP A 132 14.34 -11.75 -11.68
N GLN A 133 13.16 -11.41 -12.23
CA GLN A 133 11.94 -12.18 -11.97
C GLN A 133 12.08 -13.63 -12.45
N LEU A 134 12.63 -13.83 -13.64
CA LEU A 134 12.88 -15.16 -14.20
C LEU A 134 13.85 -15.97 -13.33
N LEU A 135 14.88 -15.33 -12.78
CA LEU A 135 15.83 -15.96 -11.87
C LEU A 135 15.17 -16.37 -10.55
N ILE A 136 14.32 -15.53 -9.98
CA ILE A 136 13.53 -15.84 -8.77
C ILE A 136 12.65 -17.05 -9.01
N ASP A 137 11.93 -17.08 -10.14
CA ASP A 137 11.04 -18.18 -10.47
C ASP A 137 11.82 -19.49 -10.68
N TYR A 138 12.99 -19.44 -11.34
CA TYR A 138 13.86 -20.60 -11.52
C TYR A 138 14.36 -21.16 -10.18
N GLN A 139 14.80 -20.29 -9.27
CA GLN A 139 15.23 -20.71 -7.93
C GLN A 139 14.07 -21.33 -7.14
N ARG A 140 12.87 -20.75 -7.21
CA ARG A 140 11.66 -21.31 -6.58
C ARG A 140 11.32 -22.69 -7.14
N ALA A 141 11.38 -22.87 -8.45
CA ALA A 141 11.14 -24.16 -9.07
C ALA A 141 12.13 -25.23 -8.58
N LYS A 142 13.44 -24.90 -8.51
CA LYS A 142 14.46 -25.82 -7.99
C LYS A 142 14.25 -26.21 -6.53
N LEU A 143 13.88 -25.25 -5.68
CA LEU A 143 13.59 -25.52 -4.28
C LEU A 143 12.38 -26.46 -4.12
N ASN A 144 11.31 -26.23 -4.88
CA ASN A 144 10.13 -27.10 -4.85
C ASN A 144 10.45 -28.53 -5.30
N LEU A 145 11.28 -28.70 -6.32
CA LEU A 145 11.76 -30.02 -6.77
C LEU A 145 12.62 -30.71 -5.69
N ALA A 146 13.49 -29.97 -5.02
CA ALA A 146 14.34 -30.53 -3.96
C ALA A 146 13.53 -31.00 -2.74
N GLU A 147 12.47 -30.27 -2.37
CA GLU A 147 11.59 -30.64 -1.25
C GLU A 147 10.68 -31.84 -1.59
N MET A 148 10.25 -31.98 -2.85
CA MET A 148 9.56 -33.18 -3.33
C MET A 148 10.47 -34.43 -3.26
N GLY A 149 11.71 -34.32 -3.73
CA GLY A 149 12.66 -35.45 -3.69
C GLY A 149 13.07 -35.90 -2.28
N LYS A 150 13.06 -35.00 -1.29
CA LYS A 150 13.26 -35.37 0.13
C LYS A 150 12.05 -36.10 0.73
N SER A 151 10.85 -35.74 0.31
CA SER A 151 9.61 -36.34 0.80
C SER A 151 9.49 -37.79 0.33
N ASP A 152 9.91 -38.09 -0.90
CA ASP A 152 9.94 -39.45 -1.44
C ASP A 152 11.01 -40.34 -0.76
N ALA A 153 12.13 -39.74 -0.34
CA ALA A 153 13.21 -40.45 0.36
C ALA A 153 12.90 -40.78 1.83
N ALA A 154 11.88 -40.15 2.44
CA ALA A 154 11.48 -40.39 3.83
C ALA A 154 10.40 -41.48 3.99
N THR A 155 9.98 -42.11 2.88
CA THR A 155 8.89 -43.11 2.86
C THR A 155 9.36 -44.54 2.58
N HIS A 156 10.66 -44.81 2.69
CA HIS A 156 11.25 -46.14 2.52
C HIS A 156 12.04 -46.59 3.76
#